data_AF-K1TPF8-F1
#
_entry.id   AF-K1TPF8-F1
#
_cell.length_a   1.000
_cell.length_b   1.000
_cell.length_c   1.000
_cell.angle_alpha   90.00
_cell.angle_beta   90.00
_cell.angle_gamma   90.00
#
_symmetry.space_group_name_H-M   'P 1'
#
loop_
_entity.id
_entity.type
_entity.pdbx_description
1 polymer ?
#
loop_
_entity_poly.entity_id
_entity_poly.type
_entity_poly.pdbx_seq_one_letter_code
_entity_poly.pdbx_strand_id
1 'polypeptide(L)'
;MRLILPECDLPAPPERIDAIHAAMRDALNVLHPGVTEGFVLLERTTSTGKRLGLVCCVDLEQYRYDGAKTLIRPTEETVASRLPARLAVRNGAPLESSHVMLLLDDPQRTVIEPLYARRDQLSPLYDFDLMQQSGHARGWAVTSDTDKSAIAAALNRLKDALGADPLLFAVGDGNHSLATAKNTTSSSKRPFPPRKPPFILPVTR
;
A
#
# COMPACT_ATOMS: atom_id res chain seq x y z
N MET A 1 -4.99 -19.46 6.90
CA MET A 1 -3.80 -18.79 6.31
C MET A 1 -2.84 -18.43 7.44
N ARG A 2 -1.56 -18.84 7.39
CA ARG A 2 -0.54 -18.62 8.45
C ARG A 2 0.57 -17.64 7.99
N LEU A 3 0.19 -16.67 7.16
CA LEU A 3 1.13 -15.75 6.49
C LEU A 3 1.40 -14.47 7.28
N ILE A 4 0.67 -14.25 8.37
CA ILE A 4 0.71 -13.01 9.16
C ILE A 4 0.88 -13.39 10.62
N LEU A 5 1.68 -12.62 11.34
CA LEU A 5 1.73 -12.66 12.80
C LEU A 5 0.74 -11.63 13.36
N PRO A 6 -0.28 -12.04 14.15
CA PRO A 6 -1.15 -11.09 14.82
C PRO A 6 -0.38 -10.16 15.74
N GLU A 7 -0.80 -8.89 15.81
CA GLU A 7 -0.16 -7.88 16.66
C GLU A 7 -0.18 -8.26 18.15
N CYS A 8 -1.24 -8.92 18.62
CA CYS A 8 -1.37 -9.41 19.99
C CYS A 8 -0.35 -10.48 20.37
N ASP A 9 0.28 -11.11 19.38
CA ASP A 9 1.27 -12.17 19.56
C ASP A 9 2.71 -11.63 19.48
N LEU A 10 2.90 -10.29 19.43
CA LEU A 10 4.23 -9.68 19.47
C LEU A 10 4.73 -9.49 20.91
N PRO A 11 6.02 -9.75 21.18
CA PRO A 11 7.02 -10.33 20.28
C PRO A 11 6.82 -11.85 20.12
N ALA A 12 6.99 -12.36 18.90
CA ALA A 12 6.96 -13.79 18.64
C ALA A 12 8.35 -14.43 18.78
N PRO A 13 8.41 -15.71 19.19
CA PRO A 13 9.68 -16.43 19.23
C PRO A 13 10.16 -16.78 17.81
N PRO A 14 11.48 -16.98 17.59
CA PRO A 14 12.06 -17.18 16.25
C PRO A 14 11.42 -18.31 15.45
N GLU A 15 11.10 -19.45 16.08
CA GLU A 15 10.46 -20.59 15.43
C GLU A 15 9.10 -20.25 14.82
N ARG A 16 8.38 -19.29 15.41
CA ARG A 16 7.11 -18.80 14.88
C ARG A 16 7.32 -17.94 13.64
N ILE A 17 8.38 -17.14 13.61
CA ILE A 17 8.77 -16.33 12.45
C ILE A 17 9.19 -17.24 11.29
N ASP A 18 10.02 -18.25 11.57
CA ASP A 18 10.47 -19.22 10.57
C ASP A 18 9.30 -19.99 9.95
N ALA A 19 8.33 -20.41 10.77
CA ALA A 19 7.11 -21.06 10.30
C ALA A 19 6.27 -20.16 9.39
N ILE A 20 6.18 -18.86 9.71
CA ILE A 20 5.50 -17.87 8.86
C ILE A 20 6.23 -17.72 7.52
N HIS A 21 7.55 -17.57 7.54
CA HIS A 21 8.35 -17.46 6.31
C HIS A 21 8.27 -18.71 5.44
N ALA A 22 8.23 -19.90 6.05
CA ALA A 22 8.00 -21.15 5.34
C ALA A 22 6.63 -21.15 4.66
N ALA A 23 5.57 -20.80 5.38
CA ALA A 23 4.23 -20.69 4.81
C ALA A 23 4.16 -19.63 3.68
N MET A 24 4.89 -18.53 3.78
CA MET A 24 5.00 -17.55 2.69
C MET A 24 5.70 -18.12 1.46
N ARG A 25 6.77 -18.90 1.62
CA ARG A 25 7.41 -19.60 0.49
C ARG A 25 6.46 -20.60 -0.17
N ASP A 26 5.70 -21.35 0.62
CA ASP A 26 4.71 -22.28 0.10
C ASP A 26 3.63 -21.55 -0.70
N ALA A 27 3.17 -20.39 -0.21
CA ALA A 27 2.21 -19.55 -0.93
C ALA A 27 2.77 -19.04 -2.26
N LEU A 28 4.06 -18.71 -2.35
CA LEU A 28 4.68 -18.27 -3.60
C LEU A 28 4.68 -19.34 -4.70
N ASN A 29 4.48 -20.63 -4.37
CA ASN A 29 4.35 -21.68 -5.39
C ASN A 29 3.00 -21.61 -6.14
N VAL A 30 2.00 -20.92 -5.58
CA VAL A 30 0.65 -20.81 -6.17
C VAL A 30 0.23 -19.36 -6.46
N LEU A 31 0.95 -18.38 -5.89
CA LEU A 31 0.72 -16.97 -6.16
C LEU A 31 1.42 -16.56 -7.45
N HIS A 32 0.67 -15.89 -8.32
CA HIS A 32 1.19 -15.31 -9.55
C HIS A 32 1.05 -13.78 -9.50
N PRO A 33 2.03 -13.01 -10.01
CA PRO A 33 1.90 -11.56 -10.08
C PRO A 33 0.70 -11.15 -10.93
N GLY A 34 -0.28 -10.49 -10.31
CA GLY A 34 -1.43 -9.95 -11.05
C GLY A 34 -1.13 -8.64 -11.78
N VAL A 35 -0.25 -7.81 -11.22
CA VAL A 35 0.18 -6.53 -11.80
C VAL A 35 1.67 -6.32 -11.51
N THR A 36 2.44 -6.04 -12.57
CA THR A 36 3.83 -5.60 -12.47
C THR A 36 3.92 -4.19 -13.04
N GLU A 37 4.25 -3.19 -12.22
CA GLU A 37 4.38 -1.77 -12.63
C GLU A 37 3.05 -1.08 -13.00
N GLY A 38 2.10 -1.11 -12.07
CA GLY A 38 0.82 -0.44 -12.22
C GLY A 38 0.08 -0.34 -10.90
N PHE A 39 -1.24 -0.16 -11.01
CA PHE A 39 -2.14 -0.11 -9.86
C PHE A 39 -3.17 -1.22 -9.95
N VAL A 40 -3.83 -1.50 -8.82
CA VAL A 40 -5.07 -2.27 -8.81
C VAL A 40 -6.20 -1.34 -8.40
N LEU A 41 -7.12 -1.05 -9.32
CA LEU A 41 -8.39 -0.43 -8.99
C LEU A 41 -9.21 -1.46 -8.22
N LEU A 42 -9.76 -1.09 -7.07
CA LEU A 42 -10.55 -1.96 -6.21
C LEU A 42 -11.94 -1.37 -6.00
N GLU A 43 -12.95 -2.23 -6.11
CA GLU A 43 -14.32 -1.99 -5.63
C GLU A 43 -14.64 -3.02 -4.56
N ARG A 44 -15.08 -2.55 -3.39
CA ARG A 44 -15.69 -3.40 -2.37
C ARG A 44 -17.11 -2.94 -2.10
N THR A 45 -18.07 -3.83 -2.32
CA THR A 45 -19.45 -3.63 -1.88
C THR A 45 -19.58 -4.13 -0.44
N THR A 46 -20.20 -3.36 0.44
CA THR A 46 -20.54 -3.72 1.82
C THR A 46 -22.04 -3.51 2.04
N SER A 47 -22.54 -3.89 3.23
CA SER A 47 -23.94 -3.62 3.64
C SER A 47 -24.32 -2.14 3.63
N THR A 48 -23.33 -1.23 3.69
CA THR A 48 -23.53 0.22 3.72
C THR A 48 -23.23 0.89 2.38
N GLY A 49 -22.96 0.11 1.32
CA GLY A 49 -22.69 0.63 -0.03
C GLY A 49 -21.29 0.30 -0.54
N LYS A 50 -20.88 1.01 -1.59
CA LYS A 50 -19.63 0.73 -2.30
C LYS A 50 -18.48 1.59 -1.77
N ARG A 51 -17.29 0.98 -1.71
CA ARG A 51 -16.02 1.63 -1.40
C ARG A 51 -15.07 1.39 -2.56
N LEU A 52 -14.54 2.48 -3.10
CA LEU A 52 -13.54 2.44 -4.17
C LEU A 52 -12.16 2.68 -3.56
N GLY A 53 -11.13 2.07 -4.16
CA GLY A 53 -9.76 2.19 -3.69
C GLY A 53 -8.77 1.94 -4.81
N LEU A 54 -7.52 2.33 -4.55
CA LEU A 54 -6.40 2.05 -5.44
C LEU A 54 -5.28 1.39 -4.61
N VAL A 55 -4.87 0.19 -5.00
CA VAL A 55 -3.66 -0.43 -4.46
C VAL A 55 -2.47 0.09 -5.27
N CYS A 56 -1.53 0.72 -4.57
CA CYS A 56 -0.38 1.36 -5.17
C CYS A 56 0.89 1.14 -4.34
N CYS A 57 2.04 1.33 -4.97
CA CYS A 57 3.29 1.53 -4.25
C CYS A 57 3.44 3.02 -3.90
N VAL A 58 3.98 3.30 -2.73
CA VAL A 58 4.32 4.68 -2.31
C VAL A 58 5.81 4.81 -2.05
N ASP A 59 6.30 6.03 -2.20
CA ASP A 59 7.66 6.38 -1.85
C ASP A 59 7.81 6.50 -0.32
N LEU A 60 8.55 5.57 0.27
CA LEU A 60 8.80 5.53 1.71
C LEU A 60 9.72 6.67 2.17
N GLU A 61 10.42 7.36 1.27
CA GLU A 61 11.20 8.56 1.61
C GLU A 61 10.28 9.72 1.99
N GLN A 62 9.13 9.84 1.32
CA GLN A 62 8.08 10.84 1.59
C GLN A 62 7.26 10.54 2.86
N TYR A 63 7.46 9.36 3.48
CA TYR A 63 6.83 9.02 4.75
C TYR A 63 7.71 9.40 5.94
N ARG A 64 7.22 10.30 6.80
CA ARG A 64 7.88 10.67 8.05
C ARG A 64 6.93 10.55 9.24
N TYR A 65 7.45 10.03 10.34
CA TYR A 65 6.73 9.84 11.61
C TYR A 65 7.43 10.55 12.79
N ASP A 66 8.37 11.45 12.49
CA ASP A 66 9.13 12.25 13.47
C ASP A 66 8.63 13.71 13.55
N GLY A 67 7.43 13.98 13.03
CA GLY A 67 6.83 15.32 12.99
C GLY A 67 7.22 16.18 11.79
N ALA A 68 8.08 15.69 10.90
CA ALA A 68 8.44 16.42 9.67
C ALA A 68 7.23 16.60 8.74
N LYS A 69 7.07 17.81 8.20
CA LYS A 69 5.99 18.18 7.26
C LYS A 69 6.26 17.60 5.88
N THR A 70 5.84 16.35 5.67
CA THR A 70 6.01 15.61 4.41
C THR A 70 4.68 15.17 3.83
N LEU A 71 4.72 14.73 2.57
CA LEU A 71 3.53 14.36 1.81
C LEU A 71 2.78 13.16 2.41
N ILE A 72 3.48 12.25 3.11
CA ILE A 72 2.88 11.07 3.72
C ILE A 72 3.15 11.12 5.23
N ARG A 73 2.10 11.24 6.05
CA ARG A 73 2.23 11.31 7.51
C ARG A 73 1.23 10.40 8.21
N PRO A 74 1.58 9.83 9.37
CA PRO A 74 0.64 9.04 10.12
C PRO A 74 -0.38 9.93 10.84
N THR A 75 -1.62 9.44 10.97
CA THR A 75 -2.64 10.11 11.79
C THR A 75 -2.47 9.85 13.28
N GLU A 76 -1.67 8.83 13.63
CA GLU A 76 -1.39 8.42 15.01
C GLU A 76 0.13 8.28 15.24
N GLU A 77 0.55 8.39 16.51
CA GLU A 77 1.96 8.25 16.87
C GLU A 77 2.51 6.87 16.49
N THR A 78 3.70 6.88 15.88
CA THR A 78 4.47 5.65 15.63
C THR A 78 5.38 5.40 16.82
N VAL A 79 5.08 4.38 17.62
CA VAL A 79 5.83 4.05 18.81
C VAL A 79 7.10 3.30 18.42
N ALA A 80 8.24 4.00 18.42
CA ALA A 80 9.52 3.46 17.96
C ALA A 80 9.94 2.15 18.66
N SER A 81 9.62 2.00 19.96
CA SER A 81 9.92 0.78 20.73
C SER A 81 9.16 -0.46 20.24
N ARG A 82 8.10 -0.30 19.45
CA ARG A 82 7.32 -1.40 18.86
C ARG A 82 7.83 -1.87 17.49
N LEU A 83 8.78 -1.13 16.88
CA LEU A 83 9.32 -1.45 15.56
C LEU A 83 10.24 -2.68 15.53
N PRO A 84 11.12 -2.94 16.52
CA PRO A 84 12.06 -4.07 16.45
C PRO A 84 11.37 -5.43 16.28
N ALA A 85 10.27 -5.66 16.99
CA ALA A 85 9.51 -6.90 16.91
C ALA A 85 8.90 -7.11 15.51
N ARG A 86 8.45 -6.03 14.85
CA ARG A 86 7.92 -6.07 13.48
C ARG A 86 9.03 -6.25 12.44
N LEU A 87 10.17 -5.59 12.66
CA LEU A 87 11.35 -5.75 11.82
C LEU A 87 11.83 -7.20 11.81
N ALA A 88 11.83 -7.87 12.97
CA ALA A 88 12.20 -9.28 13.06
C ALA A 88 11.33 -10.18 12.15
N VAL A 89 10.02 -9.93 12.11
CA VAL A 89 9.10 -10.69 11.23
C VAL A 89 9.31 -10.36 9.76
N ARG A 90 9.56 -9.09 9.43
CA ARG A 90 9.69 -8.61 8.05
C ARG A 90 11.05 -8.93 7.42
N ASN A 91 12.10 -8.97 8.22
CA ASN A 91 13.46 -9.24 7.75
C ASN A 91 13.55 -10.66 7.18
N GLY A 92 13.90 -10.77 5.89
CA GLY A 92 13.99 -12.06 5.20
C GLY A 92 12.64 -12.67 4.79
N ALA A 93 11.53 -12.00 5.07
CA ALA A 93 10.22 -12.42 4.59
C ALA A 93 10.19 -12.41 3.05
N PRO A 94 9.76 -13.50 2.40
CA PRO A 94 9.73 -13.58 0.94
C PRO A 94 8.48 -12.93 0.33
N LEU A 95 7.49 -12.59 1.15
CA LEU A 95 6.24 -11.95 0.75
C LEU A 95 5.94 -10.78 1.68
N GLU A 96 5.42 -9.70 1.09
CA GLU A 96 4.88 -8.56 1.83
C GLU A 96 3.35 -8.55 1.70
N SER A 97 2.65 -8.58 2.83
CA SER A 97 1.18 -8.47 2.89
C SER A 97 0.81 -7.22 3.67
N SER A 98 0.63 -6.11 2.96
CA SER A 98 0.30 -4.83 3.57
C SER A 98 -1.20 -4.72 3.89
N HIS A 99 -1.52 -4.21 5.08
CA HIS A 99 -2.85 -3.72 5.46
C HIS A 99 -2.89 -2.18 5.55
N VAL A 100 -1.82 -1.50 5.13
CA VAL A 100 -1.69 -0.05 5.28
C VAL A 100 -2.78 0.66 4.49
N MET A 101 -3.53 1.53 5.17
CA MET A 101 -4.57 2.36 4.56
C MET A 101 -4.07 3.80 4.44
N LEU A 102 -3.97 4.27 3.21
CA LEU A 102 -3.66 5.66 2.89
C LEU A 102 -4.96 6.39 2.55
N LEU A 103 -5.20 7.49 3.24
CA LEU A 103 -6.33 8.38 3.02
C LEU A 103 -5.86 9.57 2.19
N LEU A 104 -6.60 9.88 1.14
CA LEU A 104 -6.37 11.00 0.23
C LEU A 104 -7.57 11.94 0.31
N ASP A 105 -7.33 13.24 0.46
CA ASP A 105 -8.36 14.26 0.34
C ASP A 105 -8.48 14.70 -1.12
N ASP A 106 -9.50 14.18 -1.81
CA ASP A 106 -9.79 14.45 -3.23
C ASP A 106 -11.29 14.75 -3.40
N PRO A 107 -11.76 15.93 -2.94
CA PRO A 107 -13.19 16.24 -2.90
C PRO A 107 -13.83 16.31 -4.28
N GLN A 108 -13.03 16.62 -5.32
CA GLN A 108 -13.47 16.63 -6.71
C GLN A 108 -13.39 15.26 -7.39
N ARG A 109 -12.97 14.20 -6.66
CA ARG A 109 -13.02 12.81 -7.13
C ARG A 109 -12.26 12.65 -8.45
N THR A 110 -11.02 13.12 -8.46
CA THR A 110 -10.19 13.25 -9.66
C THR A 110 -9.24 12.07 -9.87
N VAL A 111 -8.95 11.29 -8.83
CA VAL A 111 -7.97 10.19 -8.89
C VAL A 111 -8.62 8.85 -9.21
N ILE A 112 -9.64 8.42 -8.45
CA ILE A 112 -10.18 7.05 -8.53
C ILE A 112 -11.40 6.99 -9.45
N GLU A 113 -12.32 7.95 -9.34
CA GLU A 113 -13.62 7.92 -9.98
C GLU A 113 -13.56 7.99 -11.52
N PRO A 114 -12.68 8.80 -12.15
CA PRO A 114 -12.57 8.82 -13.61
C PRO A 114 -12.11 7.45 -14.16
N LEU A 115 -11.23 6.77 -13.43
CA LEU A 115 -10.77 5.44 -13.76
C LEU A 115 -11.89 4.40 -13.57
N TYR A 116 -12.63 4.49 -12.47
CA TYR A 116 -13.75 3.61 -12.17
C TYR A 116 -14.92 3.74 -13.16
N ALA A 117 -15.18 4.94 -13.66
CA ALA A 117 -16.21 5.19 -14.68
C ALA A 117 -15.97 4.40 -15.97
N ARG A 118 -14.70 4.12 -16.29
CA ARG A 118 -14.27 3.33 -17.46
C ARG A 118 -13.70 1.95 -17.10
N ARG A 119 -14.00 1.43 -15.90
CA ARG A 119 -13.47 0.14 -15.41
C ARG A 119 -13.74 -1.04 -16.35
N ASP A 120 -14.81 -0.98 -17.14
CA ASP A 120 -15.17 -2.03 -18.10
C ASP A 120 -14.16 -2.14 -19.27
N GLN A 121 -13.26 -1.16 -19.41
CA GLN A 121 -12.13 -1.16 -20.34
C GLN A 121 -10.83 -1.70 -19.68
N LEU A 122 -10.82 -1.93 -18.37
CA LEU A 122 -9.67 -2.43 -17.63
C LEU A 122 -9.71 -3.96 -17.57
N SER A 123 -8.54 -4.57 -17.43
CA SER A 123 -8.44 -6.03 -17.31
C SER A 123 -8.88 -6.48 -15.91
N PRO A 124 -9.92 -7.32 -15.77
CA PRO A 124 -10.35 -7.83 -14.46
C PRO A 124 -9.28 -8.76 -13.88
N LEU A 125 -9.04 -8.63 -12.57
CA LEU A 125 -8.11 -9.46 -11.80
C LEU A 125 -8.83 -10.45 -10.90
N TYR A 126 -9.91 -10.01 -10.26
CA TYR A 126 -10.73 -10.82 -9.38
C TYR A 126 -12.14 -10.24 -9.27
N ASP A 127 -13.12 -11.12 -9.05
CA ASP A 127 -14.53 -10.82 -8.83
C ASP A 127 -15.09 -11.98 -7.99
N PHE A 128 -15.35 -11.75 -6.70
CA PHE A 128 -15.81 -12.80 -5.79
C PHE A 128 -16.53 -12.25 -4.55
N ASP A 129 -17.38 -13.09 -3.97
CA ASP A 129 -18.04 -12.81 -2.70
C ASP A 129 -17.09 -13.01 -1.52
N LEU A 130 -17.07 -12.04 -0.61
CA LEU A 130 -16.32 -12.12 0.63
C LEU A 130 -16.99 -13.10 1.59
N MET A 131 -16.18 -13.80 2.37
CA MET A 131 -16.63 -14.76 3.38
C MET A 131 -17.60 -14.11 4.38
N GLN A 132 -18.42 -14.94 5.01
CA GLN A 132 -19.34 -14.51 6.08
C GLN A 132 -20.30 -13.39 5.64
N GLN A 133 -20.74 -13.41 4.37
CA GLN A 133 -21.63 -12.38 3.81
C GLN A 133 -21.07 -10.95 3.97
N SER A 134 -19.74 -10.80 3.96
CA SER A 134 -19.06 -9.52 4.18
C SER A 134 -19.06 -8.59 2.96
N GLY A 135 -19.87 -8.92 1.96
CA GLY A 135 -20.01 -8.20 0.71
C GLY A 135 -19.26 -8.84 -0.46
N HIS A 136 -18.84 -8.03 -1.42
CA HIS A 136 -18.29 -8.50 -2.70
C HIS A 136 -17.09 -7.64 -3.11
N ALA A 137 -16.05 -8.27 -3.65
CA ALA A 137 -14.80 -7.60 -4.03
C ALA A 137 -14.49 -7.80 -5.51
N ARG A 138 -14.16 -6.69 -6.17
CA ARG A 138 -13.71 -6.65 -7.56
C ARG A 138 -12.41 -5.86 -7.68
N GLY A 139 -11.55 -6.33 -8.57
CA GLY A 139 -10.27 -5.70 -8.85
C GLY A 139 -9.97 -5.67 -10.32
N TRP A 140 -9.35 -4.59 -10.77
CA TRP A 140 -8.90 -4.42 -12.16
C TRP A 140 -7.45 -3.95 -12.22
N ALA A 141 -6.70 -4.47 -13.18
CA ALA A 141 -5.34 -4.04 -13.45
C ALA A 141 -5.34 -2.68 -14.16
N VAL A 142 -4.47 -1.79 -13.68
CA VAL A 142 -4.25 -0.45 -14.26
C VAL A 142 -2.79 -0.36 -14.67
N THR A 143 -2.51 -0.75 -15.91
CA THR A 143 -1.15 -0.91 -16.42
C THR A 143 -0.83 0.00 -17.60
N SER A 144 -1.85 0.58 -18.25
CA SER A 144 -1.66 1.47 -19.40
C SER A 144 -0.91 2.74 -18.98
N ASP A 145 -0.01 3.23 -19.82
CA ASP A 145 0.72 4.47 -19.54
C ASP A 145 -0.23 5.67 -19.47
N THR A 146 -1.28 5.69 -20.29
CA THR A 146 -2.32 6.73 -20.24
C THR A 146 -2.99 6.81 -18.87
N ASP A 147 -3.40 5.69 -18.28
CA ASP A 147 -4.08 5.68 -16.98
C ASP A 147 -3.10 6.01 -15.85
N LYS A 148 -1.88 5.47 -15.90
CA LYS A 148 -0.83 5.80 -14.93
C LYS A 148 -0.50 7.30 -14.96
N SER A 149 -0.36 7.89 -16.14
CA SER A 149 -0.11 9.34 -16.30
C SER A 149 -1.30 10.18 -15.83
N ALA A 150 -2.54 9.75 -16.07
CA ALA A 150 -3.73 10.46 -15.59
C ALA A 150 -3.80 10.49 -14.06
N ILE A 151 -3.54 9.35 -13.41
CA ILE A 151 -3.46 9.25 -11.94
C ILE A 151 -2.34 10.16 -11.40
N ALA A 152 -1.14 10.08 -11.99
CA ALA A 152 -0.02 10.92 -11.58
C ALA A 152 -0.33 12.41 -11.73
N ALA A 153 -0.97 12.81 -12.83
CA ALA A 153 -1.37 14.20 -13.07
C ALA A 153 -2.42 14.67 -12.04
N ALA A 154 -3.38 13.82 -11.69
CA ALA A 154 -4.37 14.15 -10.65
C ALA A 154 -3.73 14.32 -9.27
N LEU A 155 -2.85 13.40 -8.87
CA LEU A 155 -2.11 13.50 -7.61
C LEU A 155 -1.18 14.73 -7.56
N ASN A 156 -0.52 15.07 -8.67
CA ASN A 156 0.29 16.28 -8.76
C ASN A 156 -0.57 17.54 -8.59
N ARG A 157 -1.75 17.61 -9.21
CA ARG A 157 -2.66 18.76 -9.00
C ARG A 157 -3.11 18.89 -7.55
N LEU A 158 -3.44 17.77 -6.90
CA LEU A 158 -3.80 17.77 -5.47
C LEU A 158 -2.61 18.26 -4.64
N LYS A 159 -1.40 17.74 -4.91
CA LYS A 159 -0.17 18.17 -4.27
C LYS A 159 0.11 19.67 -4.46
N ASP A 160 -0.03 20.18 -5.68
CA ASP A 160 0.26 21.58 -6.01
C ASP A 160 -0.75 22.55 -5.38
N ALA A 161 -1.96 22.06 -5.07
CA ALA A 161 -2.96 22.80 -4.29
C ALA A 161 -2.65 22.82 -2.78
N LEU A 162 -1.71 22.00 -2.30
CA LEU A 162 -1.29 22.01 -0.90
C LEU A 162 -0.43 23.25 -0.61
N GLY A 163 -0.72 23.91 0.51
CA GLY A 163 0.04 25.06 0.98
C GLY A 163 1.38 24.70 1.65
N ALA A 164 1.84 25.59 2.55
CA ALA A 164 3.12 25.47 3.24
C ALA A 164 3.27 24.23 4.17
N ASP A 165 2.20 23.49 4.43
CA ASP A 165 2.19 22.28 5.25
C ASP A 165 1.53 21.12 4.47
N PRO A 166 2.22 20.54 3.48
CA PRO A 166 1.57 19.64 2.55
C PRO A 166 1.31 18.27 3.19
N LEU A 167 0.06 17.80 3.12
CA LEU A 167 -0.35 16.44 3.46
C LEU A 167 -1.12 15.87 2.26
N LEU A 168 -0.48 14.97 1.50
CA LEU A 168 -1.13 14.32 0.37
C LEU A 168 -1.80 13.02 0.80
N PHE A 169 -1.11 12.23 1.63
CA PHE A 169 -1.62 10.98 2.17
C PHE A 169 -1.53 10.96 3.69
N ALA A 170 -2.65 10.72 4.36
CA ALA A 170 -2.70 10.42 5.77
C ALA A 170 -2.72 8.89 5.96
N VAL A 171 -1.79 8.35 6.74
CA VAL A 171 -1.77 6.92 7.05
C VAL A 171 -2.78 6.66 8.15
N GLY A 172 -3.98 6.23 7.76
CA GLY A 172 -5.11 6.00 8.67
C GLY A 172 -5.06 4.66 9.40
N ASP A 173 -4.36 3.67 8.83
CA ASP A 173 -4.04 2.41 9.50
C ASP A 173 -2.68 1.88 9.01
N GLY A 174 -1.98 1.14 9.87
CA GLY A 174 -0.70 0.53 9.54
C GLY A 174 0.50 1.49 9.58
N ASN A 175 0.46 2.57 10.37
CA ASN A 175 1.59 3.48 10.57
C ASN A 175 2.88 2.74 11.00
N HIS A 176 2.79 1.84 11.98
CA HIS A 176 3.93 1.03 12.41
C HIS A 176 4.43 0.07 11.31
N SER A 177 3.52 -0.45 10.49
CA SER A 177 3.85 -1.32 9.35
C SER A 177 4.63 -0.54 8.29
N LEU A 178 4.20 0.69 7.97
CA LEU A 178 4.89 1.56 7.02
C LEU A 178 6.25 2.05 7.55
N ALA A 179 6.35 2.35 8.86
CA ALA A 179 7.62 2.68 9.51
C ALA A 179 8.59 1.49 9.50
N THR A 180 8.10 0.28 9.75
CA THR A 180 8.90 -0.95 9.67
C THR A 180 9.38 -1.19 8.22
N ALA A 181 8.50 -0.96 7.24
CA ALA A 181 8.86 -1.04 5.82
C ALA A 181 9.98 -0.08 5.44
N LYS A 182 9.88 1.18 5.87
CA LYS A 182 10.90 2.21 5.66
C LYS A 182 12.25 1.77 6.21
N ASN A 183 12.29 1.35 7.47
CA ASN A 183 13.53 0.92 8.13
C ASN A 183 14.17 -0.32 7.46
N THR A 184 13.36 -1.30 7.08
CA THR A 184 13.85 -2.51 6.38
C THR A 184 14.49 -2.16 5.03
N THR A 185 13.90 -1.22 4.30
CA THR A 185 14.40 -0.74 3.01
C THR A 185 15.72 0.02 3.19
N SER A 186 15.84 0.88 4.20
CA SER A 186 17.07 1.62 4.49
C SER A 186 18.22 0.72 4.97
N SER A 187 17.93 -0.34 5.72
CA SER A 187 18.93 -1.32 6.17
C SER A 187 19.37 -2.27 5.06
N SER A 188 18.47 -2.59 4.13
CA SER A 188 18.76 -3.45 2.98
C SER A 188 19.31 -2.63 1.81
N LYS A 189 20.57 -2.15 1.91
CA LYS A 189 21.30 -1.49 0.80
C LYS A 189 21.64 -2.43 -0.37
N ARG A 190 20.84 -3.46 -0.64
CA ARG A 190 20.93 -4.22 -1.88
C ARG A 190 20.26 -3.39 -2.96
N PRO A 191 20.92 -3.10 -4.09
CA PRO A 191 20.26 -2.44 -5.20
C PRO A 191 19.16 -3.39 -5.69
N PHE A 192 17.91 -3.09 -5.34
CA PHE A 192 16.85 -3.44 -6.26
C PHE A 192 17.21 -2.76 -7.58
N PRO A 193 17.07 -3.42 -8.76
CA PRO A 193 17.07 -2.67 -10.00
C PRO A 193 16.11 -1.50 -9.80
N PRO A 194 16.42 -0.28 -10.25
CA PRO A 194 15.58 0.89 -10.04
C PRO A 194 14.25 0.65 -10.74
N ARG A 195 13.35 -0.09 -10.08
CA ARG A 195 11.94 -0.07 -10.36
C ARG A 195 11.54 1.28 -9.87
N LYS A 196 11.49 2.23 -10.81
CA LYS A 196 10.79 3.48 -10.59
C LYS A 196 9.48 3.07 -9.94
N PRO A 197 9.20 3.40 -8.66
CA PRO A 197 7.82 3.29 -8.20
C PRO A 197 6.99 4.03 -9.26
N PRO A 198 5.79 3.55 -9.63
CA PRO A 198 4.95 4.25 -10.61
C PRO A 198 4.70 5.72 -10.19
N PHE A 199 4.99 6.06 -8.93
CA PHE A 199 5.22 7.41 -8.45
C PHE A 199 6.71 7.67 -8.12
N ILE A 200 7.48 8.07 -9.11
CA ILE A 200 8.49 9.11 -8.84
C ILE A 200 7.68 10.40 -8.79
N LEU A 201 7.59 11.02 -7.61
CA LEU A 201 7.33 12.46 -7.51
C LEU A 201 8.70 13.12 -7.71
N PRO A 202 9.15 13.46 -8.93
CA PRO A 202 10.40 14.17 -9.09
C PRO A 202 10.22 15.54 -8.43
N VAL A 203 10.88 15.72 -7.30
CA VAL A 203 11.22 17.04 -6.79
C VAL A 203 12.47 17.45 -7.56
N THR A 204 12.26 18.13 -8.68
CA THR A 204 13.30 18.96 -9.29
C THR A 204 12.64 20.21 -9.83
N ARG A 205 13.10 21.37 -9.34
CA ARG A 205 13.31 22.50 -10.25
C ARG A 205 14.40 22.12 -11.23
#